data_AF-A0A418WHX6-F1
#
_entry.id   AF-A0A418WHX6-F1
#
_cell.length_a   1.000
_cell.length_b   1.000
_cell.length_c   1.000
_cell.angle_alpha   90.00
_cell.angle_beta   90.00
_cell.angle_gamma   90.00
#
_symmetry.space_group_name_H-M   'P 1'
#
loop_
_entity.id
_entity.type
_entity.pdbx_description
1 polymer ?
#
loop_
_entity_poly.entity_id
_entity_poly.type
_entity_poly.pdbx_seq_one_letter_code
_entity_poly.pdbx_strand_id
1 'polypeptide(L)'
;MRATLRVALWFVAIAVVAGLAAWLADRPGTIAVDWLGYRIETTVGVLIAALVLLGAILAALARLIVMALRGPRLFAELRRRRKRRQGELSLVRGLVAVAAGDAKDAKRQAIAAEGLTDGSPLALLLAAQAAQLNGDTAAAERAYNLMLTDDETRFLGLRGLIVLAQRQGDSTTALSLAREAQALRPGAPWVASELFGLQAALGEWHAAEETLVGAVRHKLIDHAQGRHNRAVVLIGRADEALAKGDNREALGLMETAHTLAPISRLPPPAWPACWPAAARSGGPRS
;
A
#
# COMPACT_ATOMS: atom_id res chain seq x y z
N MET A 1 -25.62 -16.03 -25.71
CA MET A 1 -25.54 -16.86 -26.93
C MET A 1 -25.09 -18.31 -26.70
N ARG A 2 -24.08 -18.61 -25.85
CA ARG A 2 -23.64 -20.01 -25.59
C ARG A 2 -24.64 -20.88 -24.79
N ALA A 3 -25.64 -20.29 -24.13
CA ALA A 3 -26.67 -21.01 -23.37
C ALA A 3 -27.84 -21.46 -24.25
N THR A 4 -28.34 -20.57 -25.11
CA THR A 4 -29.43 -20.86 -26.07
C THR A 4 -29.02 -21.92 -27.10
N LEU A 5 -27.77 -21.88 -27.57
CA LEU A 5 -27.23 -22.91 -28.49
C LEU A 5 -27.15 -24.29 -27.83
N ARG A 6 -26.83 -24.36 -26.54
CA ARG A 6 -26.79 -25.63 -25.78
C ARG A 6 -28.18 -26.20 -25.56
N VAL A 7 -29.17 -25.35 -25.26
CA VAL A 7 -30.56 -25.79 -25.07
C VAL A 7 -31.16 -26.29 -26.40
N ALA A 8 -30.92 -25.58 -27.51
CA ALA A 8 -31.36 -26.01 -28.84
C ALA A 8 -30.72 -27.35 -29.25
N LEU A 9 -29.42 -27.53 -29.01
CA LEU A 9 -28.71 -28.79 -29.28
C LEU A 9 -29.27 -29.96 -28.46
N TRP A 10 -29.61 -29.72 -27.19
CA TRP A 10 -30.24 -30.74 -26.34
C TRP A 10 -31.65 -31.11 -26.83
N PHE A 11 -32.45 -30.15 -27.28
CA PHE A 11 -33.78 -30.43 -27.86
C PHE A 11 -33.69 -31.27 -29.14
N VAL A 12 -32.75 -30.94 -30.03
CA VAL A 12 -32.51 -31.73 -31.25
C VAL A 12 -32.02 -33.13 -30.91
N ALA A 13 -31.10 -33.27 -29.95
CA ALA A 13 -30.62 -34.58 -29.50
C ALA A 13 -31.74 -35.43 -28.89
N ILE A 14 -32.63 -34.85 -28.08
CA ILE A 14 -33.79 -35.54 -27.49
C ILE A 14 -34.76 -35.96 -28.59
N ALA A 15 -35.05 -35.11 -29.57
CA ALA A 15 -35.94 -35.44 -30.69
C ALA A 15 -35.38 -36.58 -31.56
N VAL A 16 -34.07 -36.60 -31.81
CA VAL A 16 -33.37 -37.66 -32.55
C VAL A 16 -33.40 -38.98 -31.78
N VAL A 17 -33.12 -38.95 -30.46
CA VAL A 17 -33.17 -40.15 -29.61
C VAL A 17 -34.60 -40.69 -29.50
N ALA A 18 -35.61 -39.82 -29.37
CA ALA A 18 -37.01 -40.22 -29.33
C ALA A 18 -37.46 -40.83 -30.67
N GLY A 19 -37.03 -40.25 -31.81
CA GLY A 19 -37.30 -40.79 -33.14
C GLY A 19 -36.64 -42.15 -33.38
N LEU A 20 -35.38 -42.32 -32.95
CA LEU A 20 -34.66 -43.60 -33.01
C LEU A 20 -35.31 -44.66 -32.11
N ALA A 21 -35.76 -44.28 -30.91
CA ALA A 21 -36.46 -45.18 -29.99
C ALA A 21 -37.82 -45.63 -30.54
N ALA A 22 -38.58 -44.73 -31.17
CA ALA A 22 -39.86 -45.06 -31.81
C ALA A 22 -39.66 -46.00 -33.01
N TRP A 23 -38.68 -45.72 -33.87
CA TRP A 23 -38.37 -46.56 -35.03
C TRP A 23 -37.90 -47.97 -34.63
N LEU A 24 -37.18 -48.08 -33.52
CA LEU A 24 -36.70 -49.35 -32.99
C LEU A 24 -37.81 -50.15 -32.28
N ALA A 25 -38.79 -49.48 -31.66
CA ALA A 25 -39.96 -50.11 -31.08
C ALA A 25 -40.81 -50.85 -32.13
N ASP A 26 -40.85 -50.34 -33.36
CA ASP A 26 -41.57 -50.93 -34.48
C ASP A 26 -40.86 -52.16 -35.11
N ARG A 27 -39.63 -52.48 -34.69
CA ARG A 27 -38.87 -53.66 -35.18
C ARG A 27 -38.34 -54.51 -34.01
N PRO A 28 -39.12 -55.46 -33.48
CA PRO A 28 -38.72 -56.28 -32.35
C PRO A 28 -37.66 -57.30 -32.77
N GLY A 29 -36.38 -56.93 -32.65
CA GLY A 29 -35.26 -57.87 -32.62
C GLY A 29 -35.06 -58.40 -31.20
N THR A 30 -34.85 -59.71 -31.06
CA THR A 30 -34.44 -60.35 -29.81
C THR A 30 -32.93 -60.55 -29.82
N ILE A 31 -32.25 -60.14 -28.76
CA ILE A 31 -30.83 -60.43 -28.54
C ILE A 31 -30.76 -61.43 -27.39
N ALA A 32 -30.23 -62.61 -27.65
CA ALA A 32 -29.89 -63.58 -26.61
C ALA A 32 -28.43 -63.37 -26.23
N VAL A 33 -28.17 -63.03 -24.96
CA VAL A 33 -26.83 -62.98 -24.40
C VAL A 33 -26.65 -64.22 -23.53
N ASP A 34 -25.74 -65.11 -23.93
CA ASP A 34 -25.34 -66.27 -23.14
C ASP A 34 -24.12 -65.89 -22.28
N TRP A 35 -24.28 -65.88 -20.95
CA TRP A 35 -23.21 -65.55 -20.01
C TRP A 35 -23.16 -66.57 -18.86
N LEU A 36 -22.03 -67.30 -18.73
CA LEU A 36 -21.82 -68.35 -17.70
C LEU A 36 -22.99 -69.35 -17.56
N GLY A 37 -23.66 -69.70 -18.67
CA GLY A 37 -24.80 -70.64 -18.67
C GLY A 37 -26.15 -70.00 -18.32
N TYR A 38 -26.20 -68.69 -18.06
CA TYR A 38 -27.43 -67.92 -17.95
C TYR A 38 -27.75 -67.27 -19.30
N ARG A 39 -28.89 -67.66 -19.89
CA ARG A 39 -29.39 -67.08 -21.13
C ARG A 39 -30.41 -66.01 -20.80
N ILE A 40 -30.04 -64.75 -21.04
CA ILE A 40 -30.94 -63.61 -20.84
C ILE A 40 -31.41 -63.17 -22.22
N GLU A 41 -32.66 -63.50 -22.54
CA GLU A 41 -33.31 -63.02 -23.76
C GLU A 41 -33.92 -61.64 -23.48
N THR A 42 -33.34 -60.60 -24.08
CA THR A 42 -33.82 -59.23 -23.95
C THR A 42 -34.11 -58.63 -25.32
N THR A 43 -35.09 -57.73 -25.38
CA THR A 43 -35.38 -57.00 -26.61
C THR A 43 -34.29 -55.97 -26.86
N VAL A 44 -33.96 -55.72 -28.13
CA VAL A 44 -32.97 -54.71 -28.55
C VAL A 44 -33.29 -53.34 -27.93
N GLY A 45 -34.57 -53.02 -27.76
CA GLY A 45 -35.03 -51.79 -27.11
C GLY A 45 -34.62 -51.67 -25.64
N VAL A 46 -34.66 -52.75 -24.86
CA VAL A 46 -34.24 -52.75 -23.45
C VAL A 46 -32.73 -52.54 -23.32
N LEU A 47 -31.93 -53.16 -24.19
CA LEU A 47 -30.47 -52.99 -24.20
C LEU A 47 -30.09 -51.55 -24.55
N ILE A 48 -30.74 -50.96 -25.56
CA ILE A 48 -30.49 -49.56 -25.95
C ILE A 48 -30.94 -48.60 -24.86
N ALA A 49 -32.09 -48.82 -24.22
CA ALA A 49 -32.54 -48.03 -23.09
C ALA A 49 -31.54 -48.09 -21.91
N ALA A 50 -31.01 -49.28 -21.61
CA ALA A 50 -29.99 -49.47 -20.57
C ALA A 50 -28.68 -48.73 -20.90
N LEU A 51 -28.22 -48.78 -22.16
CA LEU A 51 -27.03 -48.04 -22.61
C LEU A 51 -27.23 -46.52 -22.56
N VAL A 52 -28.39 -46.01 -22.97
CA VAL A 52 -28.72 -44.59 -22.87
C VAL A 52 -28.76 -44.14 -21.41
N LEU A 53 -29.39 -44.93 -20.53
CA LEU A 53 -29.43 -44.65 -19.10
C LEU A 53 -28.03 -44.65 -18.48
N LEU A 54 -27.20 -45.64 -18.83
CA LEU A 54 -25.80 -45.70 -18.38
C LEU A 54 -25.00 -44.48 -18.86
N GLY A 55 -25.15 -44.09 -20.12
CA GLY A 55 -24.52 -42.90 -20.67
C GLY A 55 -24.97 -41.61 -19.96
N ALA A 56 -26.26 -41.49 -19.64
CA ALA A 56 -26.81 -40.37 -18.88
C ALA A 56 -26.24 -40.31 -17.46
N ILE A 57 -26.13 -41.47 -16.78
CA ILE A 57 -25.53 -41.57 -15.45
C ILE A 57 -24.05 -41.16 -15.49
N LEU A 58 -23.27 -41.67 -16.45
CA LEU A 58 -21.86 -41.32 -16.60
C LEU A 58 -21.67 -39.83 -16.91
N ALA A 59 -22.52 -39.24 -17.76
CA ALA A 59 -22.49 -37.81 -18.05
C ALA A 59 -22.86 -36.95 -16.82
N ALA A 60 -23.84 -37.39 -16.03
CA ALA A 60 -24.21 -36.74 -14.78
C ALA A 60 -23.07 -36.81 -13.75
N LEU A 61 -22.42 -37.97 -13.62
CA LEU A 61 -21.28 -38.17 -12.72
C LEU A 61 -20.08 -37.32 -13.16
N ALA A 62 -19.77 -37.28 -14.45
CA ALA A 62 -18.72 -36.43 -15.01
C ALA A 62 -18.99 -34.94 -14.73
N ARG A 63 -20.25 -34.47 -14.87
CA ARG A 63 -20.63 -33.11 -14.49
C ARG A 63 -20.45 -32.85 -12.99
N LEU A 64 -20.85 -33.79 -12.15
CA LEU A 64 -20.71 -33.67 -10.70
C LEU A 64 -19.22 -33.55 -10.30
N ILE A 65 -18.36 -34.38 -10.90
CA ILE A 65 -16.91 -34.33 -10.70
C ILE A 65 -16.34 -32.97 -11.16
N VAL A 66 -16.71 -32.51 -12.36
CA VAL A 66 -16.25 -31.19 -12.87
C VAL A 66 -16.74 -30.05 -11.97
N MET A 67 -17.98 -30.09 -11.47
CA MET A 67 -18.52 -29.09 -10.56
C MET A 67 -17.83 -29.13 -9.20
N ALA A 68 -17.57 -30.32 -8.65
CA ALA A 68 -16.83 -30.51 -7.40
C ALA A 68 -15.37 -30.01 -7.50
N LEU A 69 -14.73 -30.17 -8.66
CA LEU A 69 -13.36 -29.70 -8.90
C LEU A 69 -13.28 -28.19 -9.23
N ARG A 70 -14.26 -27.62 -9.93
CA ARG A 70 -14.27 -26.20 -10.32
C ARG A 70 -14.97 -25.26 -9.32
N GLY A 71 -15.95 -25.77 -8.58
CA GLY A 71 -16.67 -25.07 -7.52
C GLY A 71 -15.76 -24.40 -6.49
N PRO A 72 -14.77 -25.09 -5.87
CA PRO A 72 -13.95 -24.51 -4.82
C PRO A 72 -13.14 -23.29 -5.30
N ARG A 73 -12.71 -23.25 -6.57
CA ARG A 73 -11.95 -22.11 -7.12
C ARG A 73 -12.83 -20.85 -7.23
N LEU A 74 -14.07 -20.99 -7.71
CA LEU A 74 -15.01 -19.86 -7.81
C LEU A 74 -15.42 -19.34 -6.44
N PHE A 75 -15.68 -20.23 -5.48
CA PHE A 75 -16.00 -19.83 -4.10
C PHE A 75 -14.80 -19.16 -3.41
N ALA A 76 -13.59 -19.68 -3.60
CA ALA A 76 -12.38 -19.06 -3.07
C ALA A 76 -12.17 -17.64 -3.64
N GLU A 77 -12.39 -17.46 -4.94
CA GLU A 77 -12.27 -16.15 -5.58
C GLU A 77 -13.33 -15.16 -5.06
N LEU A 78 -14.59 -15.58 -4.94
CA LEU A 78 -15.65 -14.76 -4.37
C LEU A 78 -15.37 -14.38 -2.92
N ARG A 79 -14.87 -15.32 -2.11
CA ARG A 79 -14.47 -15.06 -0.72
C ARG A 79 -13.31 -14.07 -0.66
N ARG A 80 -12.28 -14.22 -1.51
CA ARG A 80 -11.16 -13.27 -1.62
C ARG A 80 -11.64 -11.88 -2.00
N ARG A 81 -12.53 -11.77 -3.00
CA ARG A 81 -13.13 -10.49 -3.42
C ARG A 81 -13.92 -9.83 -2.28
N ARG A 82 -14.70 -10.60 -1.52
CA ARG A 82 -15.43 -10.10 -0.34
C ARG A 82 -14.48 -9.63 0.76
N LYS A 83 -13.45 -10.43 1.11
CA LYS A 83 -12.43 -10.09 2.11
C LYS A 83 -11.73 -8.78 1.73
N ARG A 84 -11.29 -8.65 0.48
CA ARG A 84 -10.65 -7.43 -0.04
C ARG A 84 -11.55 -6.22 0.05
N ARG A 85 -12.81 -6.32 -0.40
CA ARG A 85 -13.78 -5.22 -0.33
C ARG A 85 -14.06 -4.80 1.12
N GLN A 86 -14.11 -5.74 2.06
CA GLN A 86 -14.24 -5.43 3.48
C GLN A 86 -13.00 -4.73 4.04
N GLY A 87 -11.80 -5.14 3.60
CA GLY A 87 -10.55 -4.47 3.95
C GLY A 87 -10.50 -3.03 3.47
N GLU A 88 -10.84 -2.80 2.20
CA GLU A 88 -10.92 -1.45 1.60
C GLU A 88 -11.95 -0.57 2.33
N LEU A 89 -13.11 -1.10 2.70
CA LEU A 89 -14.11 -0.36 3.48
C LEU A 89 -13.60 -0.02 4.89
N SER A 90 -12.87 -0.93 5.53
CA SER A 90 -12.28 -0.69 6.86
C SER A 90 -11.20 0.39 6.79
N LEU A 91 -10.37 0.40 5.73
CA LEU A 91 -9.39 1.45 5.47
C LEU A 91 -10.05 2.83 5.36
N VAL A 92 -11.09 2.95 4.53
CA VAL A 92 -11.80 4.22 4.32
C VAL A 92 -12.41 4.71 5.64
N ARG A 93 -13.09 3.82 6.39
CA ARG A 93 -13.67 4.17 7.69
C ARG A 93 -12.63 4.59 8.71
N GLY A 94 -11.50 3.90 8.74
CA GLY A 94 -10.39 4.26 9.62
C GLY A 94 -9.80 5.62 9.28
N LEU A 95 -9.60 5.92 7.99
CA LEU A 95 -9.13 7.24 7.55
C LEU A 95 -10.12 8.35 7.92
N VAL A 96 -11.43 8.11 7.82
CA VAL A 96 -12.45 9.04 8.28
C VAL A 96 -12.38 9.24 9.80
N ALA A 97 -12.21 8.17 10.57
CA ALA A 97 -12.05 8.26 12.02
C ALA A 97 -10.78 9.03 12.42
N VAL A 98 -9.67 8.81 11.70
CA VAL A 98 -8.42 9.59 11.87
C VAL A 98 -8.67 11.07 11.62
N ALA A 99 -9.36 11.41 10.51
CA ALA A 99 -9.69 12.79 10.18
C ALA A 99 -10.65 13.44 11.20
N ALA A 100 -11.54 12.66 11.80
CA ALA A 100 -12.43 13.09 12.87
C ALA A 100 -11.72 13.19 14.25
N GLY A 101 -10.47 12.71 14.36
CA GLY A 101 -9.75 12.63 15.63
C GLY A 101 -10.24 11.53 16.58
N ASP A 102 -11.08 10.60 16.10
CA ASP A 102 -11.53 9.46 16.90
C ASP A 102 -10.47 8.36 16.91
N ALA A 103 -9.56 8.46 17.88
CA ALA A 103 -8.45 7.52 18.04
C ALA A 103 -8.91 6.07 18.30
N LYS A 104 -10.05 5.87 19.00
CA LYS A 104 -10.53 4.53 19.37
C LYS A 104 -11.07 3.80 18.14
N ASP A 105 -11.92 4.48 17.38
CA ASP A 105 -12.48 3.89 16.16
C ASP A 105 -11.43 3.78 15.05
N ALA A 106 -10.51 4.75 14.93
CA ALA A 106 -9.37 4.64 14.02
C ALA A 106 -8.54 3.37 14.29
N LYS A 107 -8.20 3.10 15.56
CA LYS A 107 -7.44 1.91 15.95
C LYS A 107 -8.19 0.61 15.63
N ARG A 108 -9.50 0.56 15.91
CA ARG A 108 -10.33 -0.61 15.59
C ARG A 108 -10.37 -0.90 14.09
N GLN A 109 -10.58 0.14 13.29
CA GLN A 109 -10.63 0.00 11.83
C GLN A 109 -9.26 -0.33 11.23
N ALA A 110 -8.17 0.18 11.81
CA ALA A 110 -6.81 -0.16 11.41
C ALA A 110 -6.52 -1.66 11.59
N ILE A 111 -6.83 -2.23 12.76
CA ILE A 111 -6.64 -3.66 13.04
C ILE A 111 -7.50 -4.51 12.09
N ALA A 112 -8.74 -4.10 11.84
CA ALA A 112 -9.62 -4.80 10.90
C ALA A 112 -9.07 -4.74 9.46
N ALA A 113 -8.58 -3.58 9.03
CA ALA A 113 -7.98 -3.40 7.71
C ALA A 113 -6.72 -4.25 7.55
N GLU A 114 -5.84 -4.29 8.55
CA GLU A 114 -4.59 -5.05 8.52
C GLU A 114 -4.86 -6.55 8.32
N GLY A 115 -5.78 -7.15 9.10
CA GLY A 115 -6.15 -8.56 8.96
C GLY A 115 -6.91 -8.89 7.67
N LEU A 116 -7.64 -7.93 7.09
CA LEU A 116 -8.41 -8.13 5.85
C LEU A 116 -7.58 -7.91 4.58
N THR A 117 -6.55 -7.06 4.65
CA THR A 117 -5.67 -6.72 3.53
C THR A 117 -4.32 -7.45 3.58
N ASP A 118 -4.15 -8.36 4.53
CA ASP A 118 -2.93 -9.15 4.74
C ASP A 118 -1.69 -8.25 4.92
N GLY A 119 -1.84 -7.18 5.71
CA GLY A 119 -0.73 -6.27 6.04
C GLY A 119 -0.35 -5.30 4.92
N SER A 120 -1.31 -4.86 4.09
CA SER A 120 -1.05 -3.89 3.03
C SER A 120 -0.35 -2.61 3.56
N PRO A 121 0.58 -2.02 2.78
CA PRO A 121 1.19 -0.71 3.06
C PRO A 121 0.28 0.36 3.65
N LEU A 122 -0.93 0.50 3.08
CA LEU A 122 -1.89 1.51 3.50
C LEU A 122 -2.52 1.17 4.86
N ALA A 123 -2.70 -0.12 5.16
CA ALA A 123 -3.18 -0.57 6.46
C ALA A 123 -2.13 -0.31 7.55
N LEU A 124 -0.84 -0.55 7.26
CA LEU A 124 0.25 -0.21 8.17
C LEU A 124 0.31 1.31 8.43
N LEU A 125 0.07 2.14 7.41
CA LEU A 125 0.05 3.60 7.58
C LEU A 125 -1.12 4.04 8.47
N LEU A 126 -2.29 3.48 8.22
CA LEU A 126 -3.46 3.75 9.03
C LEU A 126 -3.24 3.30 10.48
N ALA A 127 -2.61 2.14 10.70
CA ALA A 127 -2.24 1.65 12.03
C ALA A 127 -1.27 2.61 12.73
N ALA A 128 -0.23 3.07 12.03
CA ALA A 128 0.71 4.04 12.58
C ALA A 128 0.03 5.37 12.95
N GLN A 129 -0.84 5.90 12.09
CA GLN A 129 -1.58 7.14 12.35
C GLN A 129 -2.58 6.99 13.52
N ALA A 130 -3.31 5.87 13.57
CA ALA A 130 -4.21 5.57 14.68
C ALA A 130 -3.45 5.44 16.02
N ALA A 131 -2.27 4.80 15.99
CA ALA A 131 -1.39 4.71 17.15
C ALA A 131 -0.89 6.09 17.59
N GLN A 132 -0.47 6.95 16.66
CA GLN A 132 -0.08 8.34 16.95
C GLN A 132 -1.21 9.15 17.56
N LEU A 133 -2.45 9.04 17.04
CA LEU A 133 -3.62 9.71 17.61
C LEU A 133 -3.93 9.23 19.03
N ASN A 134 -3.67 7.96 19.31
CA ASN A 134 -3.90 7.37 20.63
C ASN A 134 -2.72 7.59 21.60
N GLY A 135 -1.65 8.28 21.17
CA GLY A 135 -0.43 8.48 21.97
C GLY A 135 0.43 7.21 22.16
N ASP A 136 0.16 6.15 21.41
CA ASP A 136 0.88 4.87 21.47
C ASP A 136 2.09 4.92 20.54
N THR A 137 3.16 5.57 21.00
CA THR A 137 4.40 5.75 20.22
C THR A 137 5.06 4.43 19.84
N ALA A 138 5.06 3.44 20.74
CA ALA A 138 5.64 2.12 20.48
C ALA A 138 4.89 1.34 19.39
N ALA A 139 3.55 1.43 19.34
CA ALA A 139 2.80 0.84 18.23
C ALA A 139 3.05 1.58 16.89
N ALA A 140 3.14 2.92 16.92
CA ALA A 140 3.46 3.69 15.72
C ALA A 140 4.85 3.36 15.17
N GLU A 141 5.85 3.25 16.05
CA GLU A 141 7.22 2.88 15.68
C GLU A 141 7.28 1.50 15.03
N ARG A 142 6.61 0.49 15.62
CA ARG A 142 6.52 -0.86 15.04
C ARG A 142 5.90 -0.84 13.65
N ALA A 143 4.82 -0.09 13.46
CA ALA A 143 4.15 0.01 12.16
C ALA A 143 5.05 0.66 11.10
N TYR A 144 5.79 1.72 11.43
CA TYR A 144 6.75 2.32 10.50
C TYR A 144 7.97 1.45 10.24
N ASN A 145 8.47 0.72 11.25
CA ASN A 145 9.56 -0.24 11.07
C ASN A 145 9.16 -1.39 10.13
N LEU A 146 7.91 -1.88 10.22
CA LEU A 146 7.38 -2.85 9.25
C LEU A 146 7.34 -2.29 7.82
N MET A 147 7.17 -0.97 7.64
CA MET A 147 7.27 -0.38 6.29
C MET A 147 8.70 -0.32 5.75
N LEU A 148 9.73 -0.43 6.59
CA LEU A 148 11.12 -0.43 6.11
C LEU A 148 11.49 -1.74 5.41
N THR A 149 10.75 -2.82 5.68
CA THR A 149 11.02 -4.15 5.11
C THR A 149 10.64 -4.25 3.63
N ASP A 150 9.77 -3.37 3.14
CA ASP A 150 9.36 -3.30 1.74
C ASP A 150 9.90 -2.03 1.10
N ASP A 151 10.57 -2.16 -0.04
CA ASP A 151 11.20 -1.06 -0.77
C ASP A 151 10.17 -0.01 -1.25
N GLU A 152 8.92 -0.43 -1.53
CA GLU A 152 7.85 0.50 -1.95
C GLU A 152 7.43 1.44 -0.81
N THR A 153 7.50 0.96 0.44
CA THR A 153 7.05 1.72 1.62
C THR A 153 8.17 2.30 2.46
N ARG A 154 9.42 1.90 2.22
CA ARG A 154 10.57 2.33 3.05
C ARG A 154 10.64 3.84 3.21
N PHE A 155 10.45 4.59 2.12
CA PHE A 155 10.50 6.05 2.16
C PHE A 155 9.42 6.67 3.08
N LEU A 156 8.23 6.07 3.10
CA LEU A 156 7.14 6.49 3.98
C LEU A 156 7.42 6.10 5.44
N GLY A 157 7.95 4.89 5.67
CA GLY A 157 8.40 4.45 6.99
C GLY A 157 9.43 5.40 7.59
N LEU A 158 10.46 5.76 6.81
CA LEU A 158 11.49 6.73 7.22
C LEU A 158 10.88 8.09 7.59
N ARG A 159 9.93 8.61 6.80
CA ARG A 159 9.25 9.86 7.13
C ARG A 159 8.54 9.79 8.49
N GLY A 160 7.86 8.68 8.76
CA GLY A 160 7.17 8.46 10.02
C GLY A 160 8.12 8.40 11.21
N LEU A 161 9.23 7.66 11.08
CA LEU A 161 10.25 7.51 12.12
C LEU A 161 10.99 8.80 12.41
N ILE A 162 11.33 9.60 11.38
CA ILE A 162 11.94 10.93 11.56
C ILE A 162 11.04 11.81 12.43
N VAL A 163 9.75 11.87 12.11
CA VAL A 163 8.78 12.66 12.89
C VAL A 163 8.64 12.14 14.32
N LEU A 164 8.68 10.82 14.51
CA LEU A 164 8.61 10.23 15.84
C LEU A 164 9.85 10.56 16.68
N ALA A 165 11.06 10.41 16.12
CA ALA A 165 12.32 10.76 16.77
C ALA A 165 12.38 12.25 17.13
N GLN A 166 11.97 13.14 16.22
CA GLN A 166 11.85 14.57 16.49
C GLN A 166 10.90 14.88 17.66
N ARG A 167 9.74 14.20 17.74
CA ARG A 167 8.79 14.37 18.85
C ARG A 167 9.34 13.89 20.19
N GLN A 168 10.24 12.92 20.17
CA GLN A 168 10.92 12.40 21.36
C GLN A 168 12.14 13.26 21.75
N GLY A 169 12.51 14.25 20.95
CA GLY A 169 13.70 15.08 21.17
C GLY A 169 15.01 14.40 20.73
N ASP A 170 14.94 13.26 20.05
CA ASP A 170 16.11 12.54 19.54
C ASP A 170 16.50 13.05 18.14
N SER A 171 17.14 14.23 18.12
CA SER A 171 17.63 14.85 16.89
C SER A 171 18.73 14.03 16.22
N THR A 172 19.48 13.23 16.98
CA THR A 172 20.55 12.36 16.45
C THR A 172 20.00 11.23 15.59
N THR A 173 19.00 10.51 16.11
CA THR A 173 18.31 9.45 15.36
C THR A 173 17.50 10.02 14.21
N ALA A 174 16.86 11.19 14.40
CA ALA A 174 16.18 11.87 13.31
C ALA A 174 17.13 12.22 12.16
N LEU A 175 18.35 12.68 12.46
CA LEU A 175 19.37 13.00 11.45
C LEU A 175 19.88 11.75 10.71
N SER A 176 20.13 10.64 11.40
CA SER A 176 20.55 9.41 10.74
C SER A 176 19.48 8.88 9.78
N LEU A 177 18.21 8.88 10.21
CA LEU A 177 17.08 8.47 9.37
C LEU A 177 16.86 9.43 8.18
N ALA A 178 17.07 10.75 8.38
CA ALA A 178 16.98 11.73 7.30
C ALA A 178 18.10 11.54 6.25
N ARG A 179 19.33 11.19 6.68
CA ARG A 179 20.43 10.85 5.76
C ARG A 179 20.10 9.61 4.95
N GLU A 180 19.48 8.60 5.56
CA GLU A 180 18.98 7.41 4.85
C GLU A 180 17.88 7.76 3.85
N ALA A 181 16.92 8.61 4.23
CA ALA A 181 15.86 9.07 3.33
C ALA A 181 16.41 9.84 2.13
N GLN A 182 17.48 10.63 2.33
CA GLN A 182 18.16 11.37 1.26
C GLN A 182 18.90 10.43 0.31
N ALA A 183 19.55 9.38 0.83
CA ALA A 183 20.18 8.36 0.00
C ALA A 183 19.13 7.60 -0.84
N LEU A 184 17.94 7.35 -0.28
CA LEU A 184 16.86 6.65 -0.97
C LEU A 184 16.21 7.51 -2.07
N ARG A 185 15.86 8.77 -1.77
CA ARG A 185 15.27 9.70 -2.75
C ARG A 185 15.86 11.12 -2.64
N PRO A 186 17.00 11.38 -3.31
CA PRO A 186 17.70 12.66 -3.20
C PRO A 186 16.92 13.88 -3.70
N GLY A 187 15.93 13.67 -4.58
CA GLY A 187 15.13 14.73 -5.19
C GLY A 187 13.88 15.12 -4.40
N ALA A 188 13.68 14.61 -3.18
CA ALA A 188 12.52 14.93 -2.37
C ALA A 188 12.72 16.27 -1.62
N PRO A 189 11.93 17.34 -1.91
CA PRO A 189 12.14 18.65 -1.30
C PRO A 189 12.09 18.65 0.22
N TRP A 190 11.18 17.85 0.80
CA TRP A 190 11.02 17.77 2.25
C TRP A 190 12.26 17.15 2.93
N VAL A 191 12.97 16.24 2.28
CA VAL A 191 14.17 15.61 2.87
C VAL A 191 15.28 16.63 2.97
N ALA A 192 15.50 17.41 1.91
CA ALA A 192 16.50 18.48 1.91
C ALA A 192 16.22 19.52 3.00
N SER A 193 14.96 19.92 3.18
CA SER A 193 14.60 20.87 4.24
C SER A 193 14.74 20.29 5.65
N GLU A 194 14.39 19.01 5.84
CA GLU A 194 14.56 18.34 7.14
C GLU A 194 16.04 18.11 7.49
N LEU A 195 16.86 17.66 6.53
CA LEU A 195 18.30 17.50 6.74
C LEU A 195 18.94 18.82 7.15
N PHE A 196 18.66 19.89 6.40
CA PHE A 196 19.13 21.23 6.73
C PHE A 196 18.72 21.64 8.15
N GLY A 197 17.45 21.45 8.52
CA GLY A 197 16.94 21.81 9.84
C GLY A 197 17.59 21.00 10.97
N LEU A 198 17.76 19.69 10.79
CA LEU A 198 18.38 18.80 11.77
C LEU A 198 19.88 19.08 11.93
N GLN A 199 20.61 19.31 10.84
CA GLN A 199 22.02 19.69 10.86
C GLN A 199 22.21 21.03 11.57
N ALA A 200 21.39 22.04 11.24
CA ALA A 200 21.41 23.33 11.92
C ALA A 200 21.08 23.19 13.42
N ALA A 201 20.12 22.35 13.79
CA ALA A 201 19.77 22.10 15.20
C ALA A 201 20.88 21.42 16.00
N LEU A 202 21.69 20.59 15.35
CA LEU A 202 22.84 19.91 15.96
C LEU A 202 24.14 20.72 15.88
N GLY A 203 24.10 21.93 15.29
CA GLY A 203 25.29 22.76 15.09
C GLY A 203 26.22 22.26 13.98
N GLU A 204 25.79 21.33 13.12
CA GLU A 204 26.55 20.88 11.95
C GLU A 204 26.47 21.92 10.80
N TRP A 205 26.89 23.16 11.05
CA TRP A 205 26.64 24.29 10.12
C TRP A 205 27.28 24.11 8.75
N HIS A 206 28.47 23.51 8.69
CA HIS A 206 29.13 23.24 7.42
C HIS A 206 28.31 22.28 6.55
N ALA A 207 27.86 21.16 7.14
CA ALA A 207 27.01 20.19 6.46
C ALA A 207 25.63 20.78 6.08
N ALA A 208 25.09 21.67 6.92
CA ALA A 208 23.87 22.41 6.63
C ALA A 208 24.03 23.33 5.41
N GLU A 209 25.17 24.03 5.29
CA GLU A 209 25.44 24.89 4.12
C GLU A 209 25.53 24.06 2.84
N GLU A 210 26.27 22.94 2.85
CA GLU A 210 26.40 22.05 1.69
C GLU A 210 25.05 21.50 1.23
N THR A 211 24.23 21.04 2.18
CA THR A 211 22.88 20.53 1.93
C THR A 211 22.01 21.62 1.29
N LEU A 212 22.06 22.84 1.83
CA LEU A 212 21.29 23.97 1.32
C LEU A 212 21.73 24.37 -0.10
N VAL A 213 23.03 24.48 -0.36
CA VAL A 213 23.56 24.80 -1.69
C VAL A 213 23.14 23.74 -2.71
N GLY A 214 23.24 22.47 -2.35
CA GLY A 214 22.72 21.37 -3.18
C GLY A 214 21.22 21.50 -3.44
N ALA A 215 20.42 21.75 -2.41
CA ALA A 215 18.98 21.88 -2.52
C ALA A 215 18.55 23.05 -3.44
N VAL A 216 19.19 24.21 -3.33
CA VAL A 216 18.94 25.37 -4.21
C VAL A 216 19.36 25.05 -5.65
N ARG A 217 20.55 24.45 -5.84
CA ARG A 217 21.04 24.05 -7.17
C ARG A 217 20.08 23.10 -7.89
N HIS A 218 19.48 22.18 -7.14
CA HIS A 218 18.50 21.22 -7.66
C HIS A 218 17.05 21.73 -7.64
N LYS A 219 16.83 23.02 -7.34
CA LYS A 219 15.51 23.67 -7.29
C LYS A 219 14.52 22.99 -6.31
N LEU A 220 15.05 22.34 -5.27
CA LEU A 220 14.27 21.76 -4.18
C LEU A 220 13.81 22.82 -3.18
N ILE A 221 14.57 23.91 -3.09
CA ILE A 221 14.28 25.09 -2.27
C ILE A 221 14.33 26.31 -3.18
N ASP A 222 13.36 27.22 -3.02
CA ASP A 222 13.33 28.48 -3.76
C ASP A 222 14.56 29.34 -3.46
N HIS A 223 14.99 30.15 -4.43
CA HIS A 223 16.18 30.98 -4.30
C HIS A 223 16.07 32.03 -3.18
N ALA A 224 14.88 32.61 -2.95
CA ALA A 224 14.69 33.57 -1.87
C ALA A 224 14.79 32.89 -0.50
N GLN A 225 14.16 31.72 -0.35
CA GLN A 225 14.27 30.90 0.85
C GLN A 225 15.72 30.42 1.06
N GLY A 226 16.40 30.02 0.00
CA GLY A 226 17.81 29.61 0.02
C GLY A 226 18.74 30.72 0.50
N ARG A 227 18.55 31.96 0.01
CA ARG A 227 19.32 33.12 0.49
C ARG A 227 19.10 33.38 1.98
N HIS A 228 17.85 33.33 2.44
CA HIS A 228 17.53 33.52 3.85
C HIS A 228 18.16 32.43 4.73
N ASN A 229 17.96 31.16 4.38
CA ASN A 229 18.53 30.02 5.11
C ASN A 229 20.06 30.07 5.13
N ARG A 230 20.69 30.52 4.04
CA ARG A 230 22.15 30.65 3.97
C ARG A 230 22.65 31.75 4.90
N ALA A 231 21.95 32.87 5.00
CA ALA A 231 22.29 33.90 5.98
C ALA A 231 22.24 33.36 7.41
N VAL A 232 21.24 32.54 7.76
CA VAL A 232 21.15 31.87 9.07
C VAL A 232 22.35 30.95 9.32
N VAL A 233 22.72 30.12 8.34
CA VAL A 233 23.90 29.23 8.49
C VAL A 233 25.19 30.02 8.65
N LEU A 234 25.37 31.10 7.89
CA LEU A 234 26.56 31.94 8.01
C LEU A 234 26.66 32.61 9.37
N ILE A 235 25.55 32.98 9.99
CA ILE A 235 25.52 33.49 11.37
C ILE A 235 25.96 32.39 12.35
N GLY A 236 25.40 31.18 12.25
CA GLY A 236 25.82 30.06 13.10
C GLY A 236 27.31 29.71 12.96
N ARG A 237 27.85 29.76 11.73
CA ARG A 237 29.30 29.60 11.47
C ARG A 237 30.12 30.75 12.04
N ALA A 238 29.62 31.99 12.00
CA ALA A 238 30.29 33.13 12.59
C ALA A 238 30.39 32.96 14.12
N ASP A 239 29.32 32.48 14.77
CA ASP A 239 29.34 32.18 16.20
C ASP A 239 30.35 31.08 16.55
N GLU A 240 30.45 30.03 15.74
CA GLU A 240 31.51 29.03 15.90
C GLU A 240 32.92 29.59 15.73
N ALA A 241 33.13 30.49 14.77
CA ALA A 241 34.41 31.15 14.56
C ALA A 241 34.76 32.08 15.73
N LEU A 242 33.79 32.82 16.26
CA LEU A 242 33.96 33.63 17.47
C LEU A 242 34.33 32.77 18.68
N ALA A 243 33.68 31.61 18.85
CA ALA A 243 33.99 30.68 19.93
C ALA A 243 35.43 30.12 19.85
N LYS A 244 36.00 30.03 18.65
CA LYS A 244 37.40 29.63 18.40
C LYS A 244 38.40 30.78 18.52
N GLY A 245 37.93 32.03 18.60
CA GLY A 245 38.76 33.24 18.64
C GLY A 245 39.12 33.80 17.26
N ASP A 246 38.53 33.27 16.18
CA ASP A 246 38.79 33.64 14.80
C ASP A 246 37.94 34.86 14.38
N ASN A 247 38.15 36.00 15.05
CA ASN A 247 37.34 37.21 14.87
C ASN A 247 37.30 37.72 13.42
N ARG A 248 38.37 37.52 12.64
CA ARG A 248 38.42 37.92 11.23
C ARG A 248 37.47 37.08 10.36
N GLU A 249 37.43 35.78 10.59
CA GLU A 249 36.53 34.89 9.84
C GLU A 249 35.07 35.18 10.21
N ALA A 250 34.79 35.33 11.51
CA ALA A 250 33.46 35.66 11.99
C ALA A 250 32.90 36.95 11.35
N LEU A 251 33.70 38.01 11.28
CA LEU A 251 33.30 39.26 10.65
C LEU A 251 32.98 39.08 9.16
N GLY A 252 33.83 38.37 8.41
CA GLY A 252 33.59 38.10 6.99
C GLY A 252 32.31 37.29 6.74
N LEU A 253 32.03 36.31 7.61
CA LEU A 253 30.80 35.52 7.56
C LEU A 253 29.56 36.38 7.85
N MET A 254 29.62 37.26 8.87
CA MET A 254 28.52 38.17 9.22
C MET A 254 28.24 39.22 8.13
N GLU A 255 29.28 39.80 7.52
CA GLU A 255 29.12 40.71 6.38
C GLU A 255 28.41 40.01 5.22
N THR A 256 28.85 38.80 4.89
CA THR A 256 28.22 37.99 3.84
C THR A 256 26.75 37.68 4.19
N ALA A 257 26.46 37.30 5.44
CA ALA A 257 25.10 37.06 5.90
C ALA A 257 24.21 38.31 5.73
N HIS A 258 24.70 39.48 6.12
CA HIS A 258 23.98 40.75 6.02
C HIS A 258 23.66 41.14 4.56
N THR A 259 24.58 40.90 3.63
CA THR A 259 24.33 41.14 2.19
C THR A 259 23.28 40.20 1.61
N LEU A 260 23.20 38.96 2.11
CA LEU A 260 22.23 37.97 1.66
C LEU A 260 20.82 38.28 2.15
N ALA A 261 20.68 38.58 3.44
CA ALA A 261 19.45 38.99 4.09
C ALA A 261 19.76 40.04 5.17
N PRO A 262 19.17 41.25 5.10
CA PRO A 262 19.36 42.25 6.15
C PRO A 262 18.93 41.69 7.50
N ILE A 263 19.73 41.92 8.55
CA ILE A 263 19.50 41.38 9.90
C ILE A 263 18.10 41.76 10.44
N SER A 264 17.54 42.89 10.02
CA SER A 264 16.17 43.32 10.36
C SER A 264 15.05 42.36 9.88
N ARG A 265 15.35 41.45 8.95
CA ARG A 265 14.43 40.43 8.44
C ARG A 265 14.73 39.02 8.97
N LEU A 266 15.75 38.88 9.82
CA LEU A 266 16.07 37.61 10.46
C LEU A 266 15.38 37.58 11.83
N PRO A 267 14.71 36.48 12.22
CA PRO A 267 14.25 36.35 13.59
C PRO A 267 15.46 36.46 14.53
N PRO A 268 15.30 37.00 15.75
CA PRO A 268 16.37 37.03 16.74
C PRO A 268 16.90 35.60 16.94
N PRO A 269 18.15 35.45 17.44
CA PRO A 269 18.86 34.17 17.58
C PRO A 269 18.25 33.20 18.60
N ALA A 270 16.93 33.10 18.72
CA ALA A 270 16.27 31.93 19.28
C ALA A 270 16.43 30.76 18.29
N TRP A 271 17.52 30.02 18.46
CA TRP A 271 17.81 28.68 17.92
C TRP A 271 16.59 27.73 17.96
N PRO A 272 16.60 26.60 17.22
CA PRO A 272 15.50 26.07 16.40
C PRO A 272 14.37 25.36 17.16
N ALA A 273 13.88 25.92 18.26
CA ALA A 273 12.60 25.52 18.85
C ALA A 273 11.40 25.99 18.00
N CYS A 274 11.60 26.99 17.13
CA CYS A 274 10.50 27.73 16.49
C CYS A 274 10.61 27.83 14.96
N TRP A 275 11.27 26.90 14.26
CA TRP A 275 11.05 26.81 12.81
C TRP A 275 9.61 26.36 12.58
N PRO A 276 8.71 27.21 12.04
CA PRO A 276 7.31 26.87 12.03
C PRO A 276 7.08 25.71 11.06
N ALA A 277 6.28 24.77 11.55
CA ALA A 277 5.55 23.73 10.84
C ALA A 277 4.71 24.21 9.61
N ALA A 278 4.92 25.44 9.13
CA ALA A 278 4.10 26.15 8.15
C ALA A 278 4.24 25.66 6.70
N ALA A 279 5.11 24.68 6.44
CA ALA A 279 5.16 23.98 5.15
C ALA A 279 4.29 22.69 5.12
N ARG A 280 3.43 22.44 6.13
CA ARG A 280 2.58 21.24 6.20
C ARG A 280 1.22 21.34 5.48
N SER A 281 0.91 22.43 4.78
CA SER A 281 -0.31 22.50 3.96
C SER A 281 0.02 22.86 2.51
N GLY A 282 0.45 21.87 1.75
CA GLY A 282 0.21 21.83 0.30
C GLY A 282 -1.27 21.54 0.02
N GLY A 283 -2.16 22.41 0.52
CA GLY A 283 -3.55 22.47 0.07
C GLY A 283 -3.58 23.32 -1.20
N PRO A 284 -4.27 22.90 -2.28
CA PRO A 284 -4.37 23.70 -3.49
C PRO A 284 -5.00 25.06 -3.15
N ARG A 285 -4.34 26.15 -3.57
CA ARG A 285 -4.98 27.46 -3.66
C ARG A 285 -5.97 27.37 -4.82
N SER A 286 -7.25 27.56 -4.50
CA SER A 286 -8.41 27.86 -5.37
C SER A 286 -8.41 27.26 -6.77
#